data_AF-A0A7V9UNA6-F1
#
_entry.id   AF-A0A7V9UNA6-F1
#
_cell.length_a   1.000
_cell.length_b   1.000
_cell.length_c   1.000
_cell.angle_alpha   90.00
_cell.angle_beta   90.00
_cell.angle_gamma   90.00
#
_symmetry.space_group_name_H-M   'P 1'
#
loop_
_entity.id
_entity.type
_entity.pdbx_description
1 polymer ?
#
loop_
_entity_poly.entity_id
_entity_poly.type
_entity_poly.pdbx_seq_one_letter_code
_entity_poly.pdbx_strand_id
1 'polypeptide(L)'
;MTKAARAEILKSIRDALQGEHQQQAVAEEGKTSAAPSMPNSIERTKEGGEVRELELVARFEHELTRVGGRFYHAENVQEVCDYVKKLAAERFVQSAVSWDSSKFEGGELLKDLEIAGIEVAQDYQGVRREDLIDKSIKADLCISGVDYALADTGTLVLCAGEGKARS
;
A
#
# COMPACT_ATOMS: atom_id res chain seq x y z
N MET A 1 17.20 32.74 16.53
CA MET A 1 18.29 32.40 15.60
C MET A 1 18.63 33.62 14.76
N THR A 2 19.90 34.06 14.77
CA THR A 2 20.36 35.25 14.03
C THR A 2 20.48 34.94 12.53
N LYS A 3 20.30 35.94 11.66
CA LYS A 3 20.45 35.79 10.20
C LYS A 3 21.81 35.18 9.80
N ALA A 4 22.84 35.39 10.60
CA ALA A 4 24.18 34.83 10.40
C ALA A 4 24.21 33.30 10.51
N ALA A 5 23.58 32.73 11.54
CA ALA A 5 23.55 31.27 11.75
C ALA A 5 22.81 30.54 10.62
N ARG A 6 21.76 31.15 10.07
CA ARG A 6 21.04 30.59 8.90
C ARG A 6 21.89 30.62 7.63
N ALA A 7 22.72 31.65 7.45
CA ALA A 7 23.58 31.77 6.27
C ALA A 7 24.70 30.72 6.27
N GLU A 8 25.27 30.40 7.43
CA GLU A 8 26.27 29.33 7.58
C GLU A 8 25.70 27.95 7.27
N ILE A 9 24.51 27.64 7.79
CA ILE A 9 23.85 26.36 7.53
C ILE A 9 23.56 26.20 6.03
N LEU A 10 23.06 27.25 5.37
CA LEU A 10 22.79 27.22 3.94
C LEU A 10 24.06 27.11 3.09
N LYS A 11 25.17 27.68 3.55
CA LYS A 11 26.48 27.53 2.90
C LYS A 11 26.98 26.09 3.01
N SER A 12 26.90 25.50 4.20
CA SER A 12 27.31 24.10 4.41
C SER A 12 26.50 23.10 3.58
N ILE A 13 25.18 23.34 3.41
CA ILE A 13 24.33 22.52 2.54
C ILE A 13 24.74 22.68 1.06
N ARG A 14 25.03 23.91 0.62
CA ARG A 14 25.44 24.16 -0.77
C ARG A 14 26.80 23.53 -1.10
N ASP A 15 27.75 23.63 -0.18
CA ASP A 15 29.08 23.06 -0.36
C ASP A 15 29.01 21.52 -0.39
N ALA A 16 28.14 20.91 0.41
CA ALA A 16 27.87 19.46 0.37
C ALA A 16 27.26 19.02 -0.96
N LEU A 17 26.29 19.78 -1.49
CA LEU A 17 25.66 19.50 -2.79
C LEU A 17 26.60 19.73 -3.98
N GLN A 18 27.61 20.59 -3.85
CA GLN A 18 28.62 20.83 -4.89
C GLN A 18 29.77 19.82 -4.86
N GLY A 19 30.00 19.15 -3.72
CA GLY A 19 31.07 18.16 -3.54
C GLY A 19 30.82 16.79 -4.18
N GLU A 20 29.57 16.45 -4.57
CA GLU A 20 29.21 15.14 -5.13
C GLU A 20 29.41 15.02 -6.66
N HIS A 21 30.07 16.00 -7.30
CA HIS A 21 30.25 16.03 -8.76
C HIS A 21 31.68 15.87 -9.28
N GLN A 22 32.52 15.12 -8.57
CA GLN A 22 33.77 14.58 -9.12
C GLN A 22 33.96 13.10 -8.80
N GLN A 23 33.28 12.23 -9.57
CA GLN A 23 33.89 11.01 -10.09
C GLN A 23 33.09 10.43 -11.27
N GLN A 24 33.81 10.29 -12.39
CA GLN A 24 33.51 9.57 -13.64
C GLN A 24 32.51 10.16 -14.63
N ALA A 25 33.05 11.02 -15.51
CA ALA A 25 32.58 11.18 -16.88
C ALA A 25 33.01 9.96 -17.72
N VAL A 26 32.04 9.14 -18.14
CA VAL A 26 32.10 8.39 -19.40
C VAL A 26 30.75 8.63 -20.08
N ALA A 27 30.81 9.13 -21.31
CA ALA A 27 29.66 9.50 -22.11
C ALA A 27 28.83 8.27 -22.49
N GLU A 28 27.50 8.33 -22.30
CA GLU A 28 26.51 7.67 -23.16
C GLU A 28 25.09 8.15 -22.81
N GLU A 29 24.23 8.16 -23.82
CA GLU A 29 23.02 8.97 -23.97
C GLU A 29 21.81 8.50 -23.13
N GLY A 30 21.01 9.48 -22.69
CA GLY A 30 19.56 9.42 -22.47
C GLY A 30 18.98 8.29 -21.59
N LYS A 31 18.88 8.51 -20.27
CA LYS A 31 17.94 7.77 -19.40
C LYS A 31 17.26 8.67 -18.37
N THR A 32 15.96 8.47 -18.27
CA THR A 32 14.98 9.00 -17.32
C THR A 32 15.46 8.94 -15.87
N SER A 33 15.16 9.99 -15.11
CA SER A 33 15.49 10.11 -13.68
C SER A 33 14.84 8.98 -12.89
N ALA A 34 15.67 8.07 -12.36
CA ALA A 34 15.25 7.03 -11.44
C ALA A 34 15.05 7.60 -10.03
N ALA A 35 14.02 7.11 -9.34
CA ALA A 35 13.80 7.35 -7.92
C ALA A 35 15.04 6.96 -7.09
N PRO A 36 15.31 7.63 -5.95
CA PRO A 36 16.46 7.31 -5.11
C PRO A 36 16.39 5.84 -4.68
N SER A 37 17.45 5.08 -4.99
CA SER A 37 17.57 3.70 -4.57
C SER A 37 17.70 3.63 -3.05
N MET A 38 16.68 3.07 -2.40
CA MET A 38 16.76 2.67 -1.00
C MET A 38 17.97 1.73 -0.83
N PRO A 39 18.78 1.88 0.23
CA PRO A 39 19.86 0.95 0.50
C PRO A 39 19.29 -0.47 0.69
N ASN A 40 19.46 -1.29 -0.34
CA ASN A 40 19.29 -2.73 -0.27
C ASN A 40 20.36 -3.25 0.68
N SER A 41 19.99 -3.51 1.94
CA SER A 41 20.49 -4.59 2.81
C SER A 41 20.11 -4.31 4.26
N ILE A 42 18.89 -4.65 4.66
CA ILE A 42 18.66 -5.08 6.04
C ILE A 42 19.00 -6.56 6.01
N GLU A 43 20.17 -6.93 6.52
CA GLU A 43 20.55 -8.33 6.73
C GLU A 43 19.51 -8.97 7.68
N ARG A 44 18.58 -9.73 7.10
CA ARG A 44 17.64 -10.55 7.85
C ARG A 44 18.40 -11.78 8.37
N THR A 45 18.90 -11.71 9.60
CA THR A 45 19.25 -12.92 10.35
C THR A 45 17.98 -13.75 10.55
N LYS A 46 17.93 -14.93 9.91
CA LYS A 46 16.72 -15.77 9.77
C LYS A 46 16.02 -16.09 11.10
N GLU A 47 16.78 -16.27 12.19
CA GLU A 47 16.23 -16.63 13.50
C GLU A 47 15.62 -15.44 14.28
N GLY A 48 16.01 -14.20 13.96
CA GLY A 48 15.44 -12.99 14.56
C GLY A 48 14.40 -12.28 13.67
N GLY A 49 14.30 -12.69 12.40
CA GLY A 49 13.41 -12.08 11.41
C GLY A 49 11.94 -12.41 11.66
N GLU A 50 11.62 -13.69 11.86
CA GLU A 50 10.24 -14.17 12.06
C GLU A 50 9.66 -13.67 13.39
N VAL A 51 10.43 -13.71 14.47
CA VAL A 51 10.01 -13.19 15.78
C VAL A 51 9.70 -11.69 15.69
N ARG A 52 10.56 -10.92 15.01
CA ARG A 52 10.36 -9.48 14.82
C ARG A 52 9.18 -9.18 13.91
N GLU A 53 8.93 -10.00 12.89
CA GLU A 53 7.78 -9.86 12.01
C GLU A 53 6.46 -10.07 12.77
N LEU A 54 6.39 -11.11 13.61
CA LEU A 54 5.25 -11.35 14.48
C LEU A 54 5.03 -10.20 15.48
N GLU A 55 6.10 -9.64 16.06
CA GLU A 55 6.01 -8.46 16.91
C GLU A 55 5.45 -7.23 16.17
N LEU A 56 5.88 -7.01 14.92
CA LEU A 56 5.39 -5.90 14.09
C LEU A 56 3.91 -6.09 13.73
N VAL A 57 3.47 -7.31 13.41
CA VAL A 57 2.07 -7.62 13.15
C VAL A 57 1.21 -7.39 14.40
N ALA A 58 1.65 -7.90 15.56
CA ALA A 58 0.95 -7.70 16.82
C ALA A 58 0.85 -6.21 17.21
N ARG A 59 1.93 -5.45 16.97
CA ARG A 59 1.95 -4.00 17.19
C ARG A 59 0.99 -3.27 16.26
N PHE A 60 0.98 -3.63 14.98
CA PHE A 60 0.05 -3.08 14.00
C PHE A 60 -1.41 -3.38 14.37
N GLU A 61 -1.72 -4.63 14.74
CA GLU A 61 -3.05 -5.02 15.21
C GLU A 61 -3.49 -4.16 16.40
N HIS A 62 -2.62 -3.97 17.39
CA HIS A 62 -2.92 -3.15 18.56
C HIS A 62 -3.28 -1.71 18.17
N GLU A 63 -2.46 -1.07 17.33
CA GLU A 63 -2.68 0.33 16.95
C GLU A 63 -3.89 0.51 16.03
N LEU A 64 -4.12 -0.42 15.10
CA LEU A 64 -5.28 -0.42 14.21
C LEU A 64 -6.58 -0.60 15.00
N THR A 65 -6.61 -1.55 15.93
CA THR A 65 -7.80 -1.82 16.75
C THR A 65 -8.06 -0.69 17.75
N ARG A 66 -7.02 -0.04 18.27
CA ARG A 66 -7.12 1.14 19.14
C ARG A 66 -7.90 2.29 18.49
N VAL A 67 -7.81 2.45 17.17
CA VAL A 67 -8.56 3.49 16.41
C VAL A 67 -9.92 3.00 15.88
N GLY A 68 -10.38 1.82 16.30
CA GLY A 68 -11.66 1.24 15.92
C GLY A 68 -11.62 0.37 14.66
N GLY A 69 -10.43 0.10 14.12
CA GLY A 69 -10.26 -0.87 13.06
C GLY A 69 -10.52 -2.31 13.54
N ARG A 70 -10.78 -3.21 12.59
CA ARG A 70 -10.87 -4.65 12.85
C ARG A 70 -9.72 -5.35 12.15
N PHE A 71 -9.08 -6.27 12.86
CA PHE A 71 -7.96 -7.05 12.34
C PHE A 71 -8.35 -8.54 12.29
N TYR A 72 -7.90 -9.23 11.25
CA TYR A 72 -8.04 -10.67 11.10
C TYR A 72 -6.74 -11.20 10.47
N HIS A 73 -6.05 -12.08 11.17
CA HIS A 73 -4.90 -12.79 10.65
C HIS A 73 -5.40 -14.04 9.90
N ALA A 74 -5.01 -14.17 8.63
CA ALA A 74 -5.34 -15.32 7.80
C ALA A 74 -4.03 -16.05 7.45
N GLU A 75 -3.99 -17.36 7.67
CA GLU A 75 -2.81 -18.19 7.37
C GLU A 75 -2.62 -18.42 5.86
N ASN A 76 -3.69 -18.24 5.09
CA ASN A 76 -3.71 -18.49 3.65
C ASN A 76 -4.84 -17.70 2.96
N VAL A 77 -4.84 -17.71 1.63
CA VAL A 77 -5.82 -16.98 0.80
C VAL A 77 -7.25 -17.52 1.00
N GLN A 78 -7.43 -18.83 1.23
CA GLN A 78 -8.75 -19.40 1.43
C GLN A 78 -9.41 -18.87 2.71
N GLU A 79 -8.65 -18.71 3.80
CA GLU A 79 -9.16 -18.09 5.03
C GLU A 79 -9.60 -16.63 4.83
N VAL A 80 -8.90 -15.88 3.97
CA VAL A 80 -9.33 -14.53 3.58
C VAL A 80 -10.68 -14.61 2.85
N CYS A 81 -10.81 -15.49 1.86
CA CYS A 81 -12.07 -15.68 1.12
C CYS A 81 -13.23 -16.05 2.04
N ASP A 82 -13.03 -17.02 2.93
CA ASP A 82 -14.05 -17.50 3.86
C ASP A 82 -14.47 -16.40 4.84
N TYR A 83 -13.50 -15.65 5.37
CA TYR A 83 -13.77 -14.54 6.29
C TYR A 83 -14.55 -13.41 5.62
N VAL A 84 -14.16 -13.01 4.40
CA VAL A 84 -14.87 -11.93 3.69
C VAL A 84 -16.28 -12.36 3.29
N LYS A 85 -16.48 -13.62 2.85
CA LYS A 85 -17.83 -14.16 2.56
C LYS A 85 -18.72 -14.17 3.79
N LYS A 86 -18.19 -14.63 4.93
CA LYS A 86 -18.89 -14.57 6.21
C LYS A 86 -19.27 -13.13 6.55
N LEU A 87 -18.33 -12.19 6.43
CA LEU A 87 -18.58 -10.79 6.72
C LEU A 87 -19.64 -10.18 5.79
N ALA A 88 -19.59 -10.51 4.50
CA ALA A 88 -20.57 -10.06 3.52
C ALA A 88 -21.98 -10.57 3.85
N ALA A 89 -22.10 -11.85 4.23
CA ALA A 89 -23.38 -12.44 4.65
C ALA A 89 -23.92 -11.81 5.95
N GLU A 90 -23.07 -11.65 6.98
CA GLU A 90 -23.46 -11.03 8.26
C GLU A 90 -23.90 -9.57 8.11
N ARG A 91 -23.41 -8.88 7.08
CA ARG A 91 -23.70 -7.46 6.82
C ARG A 91 -24.71 -7.25 5.70
N PHE A 92 -25.27 -8.33 5.14
CA PHE A 92 -26.23 -8.28 4.03
C PHE A 92 -25.72 -7.46 2.83
N VAL A 93 -24.42 -7.59 2.54
CA VAL A 93 -23.77 -6.92 1.40
C VAL A 93 -24.43 -7.38 0.10
N GLN A 94 -24.85 -6.43 -0.74
CA GLN A 94 -25.42 -6.71 -2.07
C GLN A 94 -24.50 -6.21 -3.18
N SER A 95 -23.66 -5.23 -2.88
CA SER A 95 -22.74 -4.61 -3.83
C SER A 95 -21.35 -4.45 -3.23
N ALA A 96 -20.34 -4.77 -4.03
CA ALA A 96 -18.94 -4.60 -3.67
C ALA A 96 -18.16 -3.88 -4.77
N VAL A 97 -17.17 -3.10 -4.36
CA VAL A 97 -16.20 -2.48 -5.27
C VAL A 97 -14.80 -2.93 -4.88
N SER A 98 -14.00 -3.31 -5.88
CA SER A 98 -12.59 -3.65 -5.70
C SER A 98 -11.71 -2.63 -6.42
N TRP A 99 -10.73 -2.08 -5.69
CA TRP A 99 -9.67 -1.23 -6.23
C TRP A 99 -8.33 -1.95 -6.10
N ASP A 100 -7.47 -1.78 -7.09
CA ASP A 100 -6.18 -2.47 -7.19
C ASP A 100 -6.40 -3.98 -7.26
N SER A 101 -7.44 -4.40 -8.02
CA SER A 101 -7.91 -5.79 -8.12
C SER A 101 -6.80 -6.75 -8.59
N SER A 102 -5.81 -6.25 -9.33
CA SER A 102 -4.63 -7.02 -9.76
C SER A 102 -3.71 -7.48 -8.62
N LYS A 103 -3.79 -6.88 -7.43
CA LYS A 103 -2.99 -7.31 -6.27
C LYS A 103 -3.56 -8.52 -5.56
N PHE A 104 -4.81 -8.90 -5.82
CA PHE A 104 -5.39 -10.14 -5.32
C PHE A 104 -4.99 -11.26 -6.27
N GLU A 105 -3.88 -11.94 -5.97
CA GLU A 105 -3.49 -13.13 -6.72
C GLU A 105 -4.66 -14.13 -6.76
N GLY A 106 -5.07 -14.53 -7.97
CA GLY A 106 -6.13 -15.53 -8.22
C GLY A 106 -7.51 -14.98 -8.55
N GLY A 107 -7.85 -13.75 -8.15
CA GLY A 107 -9.22 -13.19 -8.34
C GLY A 107 -10.34 -14.06 -7.73
N GLU A 108 -9.97 -15.06 -6.92
CA GLU A 108 -10.87 -16.07 -6.35
C GLU A 108 -11.86 -15.42 -5.40
N LEU A 109 -11.40 -14.49 -4.57
CA LEU A 109 -12.25 -13.72 -3.67
C LEU A 109 -13.38 -13.01 -4.43
N LEU A 110 -13.06 -12.30 -5.52
CA LEU A 110 -14.06 -11.51 -6.25
C LEU A 110 -15.07 -12.43 -6.94
N LYS A 111 -14.60 -13.53 -7.56
CA LYS A 111 -15.47 -14.56 -8.14
C LYS A 111 -16.37 -15.22 -7.10
N ASP A 112 -15.85 -15.49 -5.90
CA ASP A 112 -16.60 -16.09 -4.81
C ASP A 112 -17.73 -15.17 -4.32
N LEU A 113 -17.49 -13.86 -4.31
CA LEU A 113 -18.52 -12.86 -3.99
C LEU A 113 -19.59 -12.80 -5.10
N GLU A 114 -19.18 -12.83 -6.37
CA GLU A 114 -20.12 -12.90 -7.50
C GLU A 114 -20.99 -14.18 -7.45
N ILE A 115 -20.39 -15.34 -7.16
CA ILE A 115 -21.11 -16.62 -6.99
C ILE A 115 -22.07 -16.55 -5.81
N ALA A 116 -21.73 -15.82 -4.74
CA ALA A 116 -22.61 -15.56 -3.62
C ALA A 116 -23.75 -14.56 -3.94
N GLY A 117 -23.82 -14.05 -5.18
CA GLY A 117 -24.88 -13.16 -5.64
C GLY A 117 -24.62 -11.68 -5.36
N ILE A 118 -23.38 -11.30 -5.02
CA ILE A 118 -22.99 -9.91 -4.77
C ILE A 118 -22.58 -9.27 -6.10
N GLU A 119 -23.11 -8.09 -6.43
CA GLU A 119 -22.66 -7.33 -7.60
C GLU A 119 -21.25 -6.77 -7.32
N VAL A 120 -20.24 -7.23 -8.07
CA VAL A 120 -18.86 -6.75 -7.93
C VAL A 120 -18.50 -5.83 -9.09
N ALA A 121 -18.02 -4.63 -8.78
CA ALA A 121 -17.35 -3.76 -9.75
C ALA A 121 -15.87 -3.64 -9.42
N GLN A 122 -15.01 -3.71 -10.43
CA GLN A 122 -13.56 -3.76 -10.23
C GLN A 122 -12.84 -2.92 -11.28
N ASP A 123 -11.64 -2.46 -10.94
CA ASP A 123 -10.76 -1.66 -11.78
C ASP A 123 -10.03 -2.52 -12.84
N TYR A 124 -10.78 -3.04 -13.81
CA TYR A 124 -10.22 -3.74 -14.97
C TYR A 124 -10.19 -2.86 -16.24
N GLN A 125 -9.40 -3.27 -17.23
CA GLN A 125 -9.28 -2.55 -18.51
C GLN A 125 -10.64 -2.40 -19.20
N GLY A 126 -11.09 -1.15 -19.39
CA GLY A 126 -12.32 -0.81 -20.10
C GLY A 126 -13.46 -0.30 -19.22
N VAL A 127 -13.33 -0.37 -17.89
CA VAL A 127 -14.24 0.35 -16.98
C VAL A 127 -13.82 1.81 -16.92
N ARG A 128 -14.79 2.72 -17.12
CA ARG A 128 -14.51 4.15 -16.94
C ARG A 128 -14.37 4.44 -15.46
N ARG A 129 -13.39 5.28 -15.12
CA ARG A 129 -13.14 5.67 -13.74
C ARG A 129 -14.37 6.31 -13.10
N GLU A 130 -15.07 7.16 -13.83
CA GLU A 130 -16.28 7.83 -13.33
C GLU A 130 -17.32 6.80 -12.88
N ASP A 131 -17.49 5.72 -13.65
CA ASP A 131 -18.44 4.65 -13.32
C ASP A 131 -18.02 3.91 -12.04
N LEU A 132 -16.72 3.67 -11.85
CA LEU A 132 -16.21 3.02 -10.64
C LEU A 132 -16.35 3.92 -9.40
N ILE A 133 -16.16 5.24 -9.57
CA ILE A 133 -16.42 6.23 -8.52
C ILE A 133 -17.90 6.21 -8.14
N ASP A 134 -18.80 6.29 -9.12
CA ASP A 134 -20.25 6.29 -8.90
C ASP A 134 -20.73 5.01 -8.22
N LYS A 135 -20.16 3.85 -8.60
CA LYS A 135 -20.43 2.58 -7.93
C LYS A 135 -19.87 2.55 -6.51
N SER A 136 -18.68 3.10 -6.27
CA SER A 136 -18.05 3.10 -4.94
C SER A 136 -18.82 3.91 -3.90
N ILE A 137 -19.51 4.97 -4.32
CA ILE A 137 -20.38 5.78 -3.44
C ILE A 137 -21.55 4.94 -2.89
N LYS A 138 -22.03 3.97 -3.66
CA LYS A 138 -23.21 3.16 -3.34
C LYS A 138 -22.88 1.78 -2.80
N ALA A 139 -21.62 1.37 -2.88
CA ALA A 139 -21.20 0.03 -2.53
C ALA A 139 -21.31 -0.24 -1.03
N ASP A 140 -21.77 -1.45 -0.66
CA ASP A 140 -21.84 -1.89 0.73
C ASP A 140 -20.46 -2.34 1.25
N LEU A 141 -19.61 -2.80 0.33
CA LEU A 141 -18.26 -3.29 0.62
C LEU A 141 -17.24 -2.69 -0.35
N CYS A 142 -16.13 -2.19 0.17
CA CYS A 142 -14.96 -1.80 -0.63
C CYS A 142 -13.78 -2.69 -0.26
N ILE A 143 -13.13 -3.26 -1.27
CA ILE A 143 -11.97 -4.15 -1.13
C ILE A 143 -10.78 -3.45 -1.78
N SER A 144 -9.68 -3.38 -1.05
CA SER A 144 -8.49 -2.63 -1.46
C SER A 144 -7.25 -3.27 -0.87
N GLY A 145 -6.24 -3.48 -1.71
CA GLY A 145 -4.88 -3.69 -1.23
C GLY A 145 -4.28 -2.39 -0.67
N VAL A 146 -3.14 -2.50 0.00
CA VAL A 146 -2.31 -1.38 0.47
C VAL A 146 -0.87 -1.57 0.01
N ASP A 147 -0.09 -0.50 -0.03
CA ASP A 147 1.34 -0.59 -0.39
C ASP A 147 2.21 -0.85 0.84
N TYR A 148 1.87 -0.22 1.97
CA TYR A 148 2.57 -0.42 3.25
C TYR A 148 1.62 -0.36 4.43
N ALA A 149 2.01 -0.99 5.54
CA ALA A 149 1.37 -0.89 6.84
C ALA A 149 2.43 -0.47 7.89
N LEU A 150 2.16 0.60 8.64
CA LEU A 150 3.05 1.12 9.67
C LEU A 150 2.61 0.59 11.03
N ALA A 151 3.40 -0.31 11.61
CA ALA A 151 3.07 -0.96 12.88
C ALA A 151 2.90 0.04 14.03
N ASP A 152 3.77 1.04 14.13
CA ASP A 152 3.81 1.99 15.25
C ASP A 152 2.56 2.88 15.38
N THR A 153 1.79 3.03 14.31
CA THR A 153 0.62 3.92 14.27
C THR A 153 -0.66 3.25 13.78
N GLY A 154 -0.59 2.00 13.31
CA GLY A 154 -1.73 1.32 12.68
C GLY A 154 -2.12 1.93 11.33
N THR A 155 -1.20 2.63 10.67
CA THR A 155 -1.50 3.36 9.42
C THR A 155 -1.38 2.47 8.20
N LEU A 156 -2.38 2.51 7.33
CA LEU A 156 -2.35 1.93 5.99
C LEU A 156 -1.93 3.00 4.97
N VAL A 157 -0.95 2.69 4.11
CA VAL A 157 -0.42 3.60 3.09
C VAL A 157 -0.86 3.16 1.71
N LEU A 158 -1.46 4.10 0.97
CA LEU A 158 -1.95 3.93 -0.39
C LEU A 158 -1.24 4.96 -1.27
N CYS A 159 -0.39 4.50 -2.18
CA CYS A 159 0.36 5.37 -3.08
C CYS A 159 -0.48 5.74 -4.30
N ALA A 160 -0.56 7.05 -4.59
CA ALA A 160 -1.13 7.57 -5.83
C ALA A 160 -0.04 7.89 -6.85
N GLY A 161 -0.32 7.71 -8.13
CA GLY A 161 0.59 8.01 -9.23
C GLY A 161 0.18 7.31 -10.53
N GLU A 162 0.71 7.78 -11.65
CA GLU A 162 0.36 7.27 -12.98
C GLU A 162 0.42 5.73 -13.05
N GLY A 163 -0.65 5.12 -13.58
CA GLY A 163 -0.78 3.66 -13.67
C GLY A 163 -1.18 2.96 -12.37
N LYS A 164 -1.49 3.70 -11.29
CA LYS A 164 -2.09 3.14 -10.07
C LYS A 164 -3.61 3.21 -10.16
N ALA A 165 -4.27 2.21 -9.60
CA ALA A 165 -5.74 2.10 -9.53
C ALA A 165 -6.43 3.41 -9.09
N ARG A 166 -5.79 4.17 -8.19
CA ARG A 166 -6.38 5.33 -7.48
C ARG A 166 -5.91 6.70 -8.00
N SER A 167 -5.07 6.76 -9.05
CA SER A 167 -4.56 8.01 -9.63
C SER A 167 -5.51 8.62 -10.60
#